data_AF-A0A7V8JQD4-F1
#
_entry.id   AF-A0A7V8JQD4-F1
#
_cell.length_a   1.000
_cell.length_b   1.000
_cell.length_c   1.000
_cell.angle_alpha   90.00
_cell.angle_beta   90.00
_cell.angle_gamma   90.00
#
_symmetry.space_group_name_H-M   'P 1'
#
loop_
_entity.id
_entity.type
_entity.pdbx_description
1 polymer ?
#
loop_
_entity_poly.entity_id
_entity_poly.type
_entity_poly.pdbx_seq_one_letter_code
_entity_poly.pdbx_strand_id
1 'polypeptide(L)'
;MNRPAQPPRLLLLLTNDGRLQARVADPRHKMTKVYWVQVEGQVSEEAVDKLKRGVQLKDGPAQAVDAAAIEAPLLWDRQPPIRVRQSIPTSWLRIALREGRNRQVRRMTAAVGLPTLRLVRVAIGPWQLDGLQPGQWRELDLP
;
A
#
# COMPACT_ATOMS: atom_id res chain seq x y z
N MET A 1 -22.16 -5.71 -23.60
CA MET A 1 -22.15 -6.14 -22.18
C MET A 1 -21.38 -5.12 -21.36
N ASN A 2 -22.08 -4.32 -20.55
CA ASN A 2 -21.46 -3.29 -19.72
C ASN A 2 -21.03 -3.96 -18.40
N ARG A 3 -19.72 -4.11 -18.14
CA ARG A 3 -19.26 -4.54 -16.81
C ARG A 3 -19.52 -3.38 -15.84
N PRO A 4 -20.19 -3.60 -14.71
CA PRO A 4 -20.32 -2.55 -13.69
C PRO A 4 -18.92 -2.08 -13.27
N ALA A 5 -18.76 -0.76 -13.13
CA ALA A 5 -17.53 -0.17 -12.66
C ALA A 5 -17.21 -0.73 -11.26
N GLN A 6 -16.03 -1.33 -11.10
CA GLN A 6 -15.61 -1.86 -9.81
C GLN A 6 -15.15 -0.71 -8.92
N PRO A 7 -15.64 -0.60 -7.67
CA PRO A 7 -15.26 0.49 -6.79
C PRO A 7 -13.75 0.52 -6.54
N PRO A 8 -13.16 1.72 -6.33
CA PRO A 8 -11.75 1.85 -6.00
C PRO A 8 -11.45 1.06 -4.73
N ARG A 9 -10.38 0.26 -4.76
CA ARG A 9 -10.02 -0.69 -3.69
C ARG A 9 -8.90 -0.19 -2.81
N LEU A 10 -8.60 1.10 -2.91
CA LEU A 10 -7.51 1.79 -2.23
C LEU A 10 -8.06 3.11 -1.72
N LEU A 11 -7.54 3.58 -0.59
CA LEU A 11 -7.79 4.93 -0.12
C LEU A 11 -7.40 5.96 -1.19
N LEU A 12 -8.35 6.80 -1.57
CA LEU A 12 -8.15 7.93 -2.47
C LEU A 12 -8.53 9.21 -1.72
N LEU A 13 -7.62 10.19 -1.72
CA LEU A 13 -7.92 11.53 -1.24
C LEU A 13 -8.40 12.36 -2.44
N LEU A 14 -9.61 12.90 -2.33
CA LEU A 14 -10.19 13.80 -3.33
C LEU A 14 -10.33 15.18 -2.67
N THR A 15 -9.90 16.22 -3.37
CA THR A 15 -10.05 17.61 -2.94
C THR A 15 -10.17 18.52 -4.16
N ASN A 16 -10.96 19.58 -4.03
CA ASN A 16 -11.02 20.69 -4.98
C ASN A 16 -10.15 21.89 -4.52
N ASP A 17 -9.48 21.79 -3.36
CA ASP A 17 -8.55 22.80 -2.86
C ASP A 17 -7.15 22.57 -3.44
N GLY A 18 -6.74 23.47 -4.35
CA GLY A 18 -5.42 23.42 -4.98
C GLY A 18 -4.25 23.58 -4.01
N ARG A 19 -4.43 24.28 -2.88
CA ARG A 19 -3.39 24.40 -1.84
C ARG A 19 -3.18 23.10 -1.11
N LEU A 20 -4.27 22.40 -0.77
CA LEU A 20 -4.19 21.08 -0.16
C LEU A 20 -3.58 20.06 -1.13
N GLN A 21 -4.00 20.09 -2.40
CA GLN A 21 -3.41 19.25 -3.45
C GLN A 21 -1.91 19.48 -3.54
N ALA A 22 -1.46 20.75 -3.57
CA ALA A 22 -0.06 21.10 -3.58
C ALA A 22 0.66 20.59 -2.32
N ARG A 23 0.08 20.78 -1.12
CA ARG A 23 0.65 20.30 0.16
C ARG A 23 0.82 18.78 0.22
N VAL A 24 -0.17 18.03 -0.28
CA VAL A 24 -0.14 16.55 -0.32
C VAL A 24 0.82 16.04 -1.41
N ALA A 25 0.92 16.76 -2.53
CA ALA A 25 1.81 16.41 -3.64
C ALA A 25 3.23 16.95 -3.48
N ASP A 26 3.48 17.86 -2.53
CA ASP A 26 4.75 18.55 -2.35
C ASP A 26 5.87 17.53 -2.09
N PRO A 27 6.89 17.46 -2.97
CA PRO A 27 8.04 16.58 -2.79
C PRO A 27 8.85 16.85 -1.52
N ARG A 28 8.73 18.05 -0.93
CA ARG A 28 9.42 18.47 0.32
C ARG A 28 8.69 17.98 1.56
N HIS A 29 7.36 17.88 1.52
CA HIS A 29 6.51 17.46 2.63
C HIS A 29 5.91 16.07 2.41
N LYS A 30 6.66 15.17 1.74
CA LYS A 30 6.23 13.83 1.35
C LYS A 30 5.47 13.10 2.46
N MET A 31 4.14 13.19 2.41
CA MET A 31 3.29 12.55 3.39
C MET A 31 3.52 11.05 3.35
N THR A 32 3.72 10.48 4.54
CA THR A 32 3.86 9.04 4.73
C THR A 32 2.59 8.35 4.27
N LYS A 33 2.74 7.34 3.42
CA LYS A 33 1.67 6.47 2.94
C LYS A 33 1.89 5.11 3.55
N VAL A 34 0.85 4.59 4.19
CA VAL A 34 0.90 3.27 4.83
C VAL A 34 0.11 2.29 3.99
N TYR A 35 0.71 1.13 3.74
CA TYR A 35 0.17 0.07 2.94
C TYR A 35 0.09 -1.22 3.73
N TRP A 36 -1.01 -1.95 3.58
CA TRP A 36 -1.08 -3.37 3.88
C TRP A 36 -0.88 -4.16 2.60
N VAL A 37 0.04 -5.11 2.65
CA VAL A 37 0.53 -5.83 1.48
C VAL A 37 0.45 -7.32 1.77
N GLN A 38 -0.37 -8.03 1.01
CA GLN A 38 -0.34 -9.49 1.00
C GLN A 38 0.70 -9.94 -0.01
N VAL A 39 1.58 -10.85 0.41
CA VAL A 39 2.66 -11.39 -0.41
C VAL A 39 2.58 -12.92 -0.47
N GLU A 40 3.13 -13.50 -1.53
CA GLU A 40 3.47 -14.93 -1.55
C GLU A 40 4.65 -15.21 -0.61
N GLY A 41 4.61 -16.35 0.07
CA GLY A 41 5.65 -16.81 0.97
C GLY A 41 5.46 -16.36 2.43
N GLN A 42 6.45 -16.71 3.25
CA GLN A 42 6.53 -16.33 4.65
C GLN A 42 7.42 -15.10 4.82
N VAL A 43 6.93 -14.09 5.52
CA VAL A 43 7.72 -12.90 5.85
C VAL A 43 8.74 -13.27 6.92
N SER A 44 10.03 -13.13 6.61
CA SER A 44 11.12 -13.24 7.57
C SER A 44 11.53 -11.86 8.11
N GLU A 45 12.15 -11.85 9.30
CA GLU A 45 12.77 -10.64 9.86
C GLU A 45 13.83 -10.05 8.92
N GLU A 46 14.62 -10.91 8.27
CA GLU A 46 15.64 -10.48 7.30
C GLU A 46 15.02 -9.71 6.11
N ALA A 47 13.86 -10.17 5.61
CA ALA A 47 13.17 -9.49 4.51
C ALA A 47 12.64 -8.12 4.97
N VAL A 48 12.10 -8.02 6.18
CA VAL A 48 11.66 -6.76 6.80
C VAL A 48 12.84 -5.81 6.95
N ASP A 49 13.97 -6.29 7.45
CA ASP A 49 15.19 -5.51 7.61
C ASP A 49 15.74 -5.01 6.28
N LYS A 50 15.73 -5.84 5.23
CA LYS A 50 16.14 -5.41 3.87
C LYS A 50 15.23 -4.30 3.36
N LEU A 51 13.92 -4.39 3.57
CA LEU A 51 12.98 -3.31 3.19
C LEU A 51 13.29 -2.01 3.94
N LYS A 52 13.64 -2.09 5.23
CA LYS A 52 14.01 -0.95 6.07
C LYS A 52 15.38 -0.36 5.76
N ARG A 53 16.38 -1.18 5.44
CA ARG A 53 17.74 -0.72 5.07
C ARG A 53 17.78 -0.17 3.65
N GLY A 54 16.91 -0.70 2.78
CA GLY A 54 16.77 -0.27 1.40
C GLY A 54 17.13 -1.38 0.42
N VAL A 55 16.49 -1.32 -0.75
CA VAL A 55 16.68 -2.25 -1.86
C VAL A 55 17.03 -1.48 -3.13
N GLN A 56 17.83 -2.10 -4.01
CA GLN A 56 18.13 -1.52 -5.31
C GLN A 56 16.99 -1.83 -6.29
N LEU A 57 16.38 -0.78 -6.85
CA LEU A 57 15.41 -0.90 -7.94
C LEU A 57 16.03 -0.38 -9.25
N LYS A 58 15.36 -0.66 -10.38
CA LYS A 58 15.81 -0.23 -11.72
C LYS A 58 15.98 1.29 -11.86
N ASP A 59 15.16 2.05 -11.16
CA ASP A 59 15.13 3.51 -11.13
C ASP A 59 15.88 4.08 -9.92
N GLY A 60 16.76 3.30 -9.27
CA GLY A 60 17.57 3.73 -8.11
C GLY A 60 17.18 3.08 -6.78
N PRO A 61 17.92 3.36 -5.70
CA PRO A 61 17.65 2.80 -4.37
C PRO A 61 16.27 3.21 -3.84
N ALA A 62 15.64 2.35 -3.05
CA ALA A 62 14.33 2.59 -2.44
C ALA A 62 14.31 2.02 -1.02
N GLN A 63 13.77 2.76 -0.06
CA GLN A 63 13.78 2.39 1.35
C GLN A 63 12.41 2.58 1.97
N ALA A 64 12.00 1.63 2.82
CA ALA A 64 10.83 1.79 3.65
C ALA A 64 11.17 2.64 4.88
N VAL A 65 10.32 3.61 5.20
CA VAL A 65 10.41 4.34 6.48
C VAL A 65 10.18 3.37 7.63
N ASP A 66 9.24 2.44 7.42
CA ASP A 66 8.96 1.37 8.35
C ASP A 66 8.37 0.17 7.59
N ALA A 67 8.61 -1.02 8.11
CA ALA A 67 8.06 -2.27 7.61
C ALA A 67 7.89 -3.26 8.77
N ALA A 68 6.81 -4.03 8.76
CA ALA A 68 6.58 -5.07 9.75
C ALA A 68 5.72 -6.20 9.16
N ALA A 69 6.00 -7.43 9.58
CA ALA A 69 5.02 -8.51 9.45
C ALA A 69 3.79 -8.15 10.29
N ILE A 70 2.61 -8.42 9.77
CA ILE A 70 1.35 -8.23 10.49
C ILE A 70 0.46 -9.46 10.32
N GLU A 71 -0.48 -9.65 11.23
CA GLU A 71 -1.57 -10.60 11.04
C GLU A 71 -2.44 -10.19 9.86
N ALA A 72 -3.20 -11.15 9.33
CA ALA A 72 -4.13 -10.89 8.23
C ALA A 72 -5.18 -9.86 8.69
N PRO A 73 -5.23 -8.66 8.08
CA PRO A 73 -6.17 -7.64 8.50
C PRO A 73 -7.58 -7.97 8.03
N LEU A 74 -8.58 -7.50 8.79
CA LEU A 74 -9.97 -7.52 8.36
C LEU A 74 -10.16 -6.54 7.19
N LEU A 75 -10.29 -7.11 6.00
CA LEU A 75 -10.52 -6.36 4.76
C LEU A 75 -11.65 -7.01 3.99
N TRP A 76 -12.37 -6.21 3.21
CA TRP A 76 -13.36 -6.70 2.25
C TRP A 76 -12.78 -7.76 1.31
N ASP A 77 -13.65 -8.62 0.78
CA ASP A 77 -13.28 -9.61 -0.21
C ASP A 77 -12.85 -8.98 -1.53
N ARG A 78 -11.87 -9.62 -2.17
CA ARG A 78 -11.37 -9.18 -3.47
C ARG A 78 -12.15 -9.88 -4.59
N GLN A 79 -12.76 -9.11 -5.48
CA GLN A 79 -13.36 -9.62 -6.71
C GLN A 79 -12.69 -9.04 -7.96
N PRO A 80 -12.08 -9.80 -8.88
CA PRO A 80 -11.90 -11.24 -8.81
C PRO A 80 -10.93 -11.61 -7.66
N PRO A 81 -11.03 -12.86 -7.16
CA PRO A 81 -10.15 -13.35 -6.11
C PRO A 81 -8.68 -13.28 -6.54
N ILE A 82 -7.82 -13.28 -5.54
CA ILE A 82 -6.38 -13.37 -5.75
C ILE A 82 -6.08 -14.73 -6.37
N ARG A 83 -5.22 -14.77 -7.39
CA ARG A 83 -4.64 -16.04 -7.85
C ARG A 83 -3.66 -16.50 -6.78
N VAL A 84 -4.06 -17.50 -6.01
CA VAL A 84 -3.22 -18.12 -4.99
C VAL A 84 -2.78 -19.49 -5.51
N ARG A 85 -1.50 -19.81 -5.34
CA ARG A 85 -1.01 -21.18 -5.53
C ARG A 85 -1.23 -21.92 -4.22
N GLN A 86 -2.08 -22.95 -4.21
CA GLN A 86 -2.48 -23.65 -2.98
C GLN A 86 -1.30 -24.19 -2.16
N SER A 87 -0.16 -24.48 -2.81
CA SER A 87 1.06 -24.99 -2.17
C SER A 87 1.97 -23.93 -1.56
N ILE A 88 1.68 -22.63 -1.74
CA ILE A 88 2.54 -21.54 -1.24
C ILE A 88 1.75 -20.74 -0.20
N PRO A 89 2.28 -20.58 1.04
CA PRO A 89 1.62 -19.76 2.05
C PRO A 89 1.59 -18.29 1.62
N THR A 90 0.71 -17.51 2.24
CA THR A 90 0.68 -16.05 2.05
C THR A 90 0.83 -15.35 3.38
N SER A 91 1.50 -14.21 3.37
CA SER A 91 1.74 -13.39 4.56
C SER A 91 1.35 -11.94 4.32
N TRP A 92 1.23 -11.17 5.40
CA TRP A 92 0.94 -9.75 5.35
C TRP A 92 2.08 -8.90 5.88
N LEU A 93 2.29 -7.76 5.22
CA LEU A 93 3.24 -6.73 5.60
C LEU A 93 2.51 -5.39 5.75
N ARG A 94 2.87 -4.63 6.79
CA ARG A 94 2.67 -3.18 6.83
C ARG A 94 3.92 -2.51 6.28
N ILE A 95 3.79 -1.63 5.29
CA ILE A 95 4.90 -0.86 4.72
C ILE A 95 4.55 0.63 4.71
N ALA A 96 5.43 1.46 5.26
CA ALA A 96 5.30 2.91 5.26
C ALA A 96 6.34 3.54 4.32
N LEU A 97 5.88 4.38 3.38
CA LEU A 97 6.73 5.06 2.39
C LEU A 97 6.46 6.57 2.39
N ARG A 98 7.50 7.39 2.22
CA ARG A 98 7.35 8.83 1.93
C ARG A 98 7.22 9.11 0.44
N GLU A 99 7.90 8.31 -0.39
CA GLU A 99 7.81 8.40 -1.85
C GLU A 99 6.67 7.57 -2.45
N GLY A 100 6.45 7.74 -3.76
CA GLY A 100 5.37 7.09 -4.51
C GLY A 100 5.78 6.78 -5.94
N ARG A 101 6.95 6.16 -6.14
CA ARG A 101 7.42 5.77 -7.48
C ARG A 101 6.50 4.73 -8.10
N ASN A 102 6.51 4.62 -9.43
CA ASN A 102 5.62 3.72 -10.16
C ASN A 102 5.75 2.28 -9.60
N ARG A 103 4.62 1.72 -9.12
CA ARG A 103 4.52 0.36 -8.55
C ARG A 103 5.56 0.06 -7.46
N GLN A 104 6.05 1.06 -6.75
CA GLN A 104 7.20 0.94 -5.86
C GLN A 104 7.08 -0.20 -4.84
N VAL A 105 5.98 -0.25 -4.07
CA VAL A 105 5.76 -1.30 -3.06
C VAL A 105 5.91 -2.69 -3.66
N ARG A 106 5.30 -2.93 -4.83
CA ARG A 106 5.34 -4.23 -5.51
C ARG A 106 6.75 -4.61 -5.95
N ARG A 107 7.54 -3.63 -6.38
CA ARG A 107 8.92 -3.84 -6.80
C ARG A 107 9.83 -4.09 -5.58
N MET A 108 9.60 -3.38 -4.48
CA MET A 108 10.33 -3.59 -3.23
C MET A 108 10.07 -4.98 -2.65
N THR A 109 8.81 -5.42 -2.54
CA THR A 109 8.55 -6.77 -1.99
C THR A 109 9.09 -7.87 -2.90
N ALA A 110 9.01 -7.71 -4.23
CA ALA A 110 9.62 -8.65 -5.17
C ALA A 110 11.16 -8.71 -5.04
N ALA A 111 11.81 -7.57 -4.77
CA ALA A 111 13.26 -7.51 -4.59
C ALA A 111 13.75 -8.28 -3.34
N VAL A 112 12.88 -8.47 -2.34
CA VAL A 112 13.17 -9.31 -1.16
C VAL A 112 12.58 -10.72 -1.27
N GLY A 113 12.16 -11.15 -2.48
CA GLY A 113 11.66 -12.50 -2.72
C GLY A 113 10.20 -12.74 -2.31
N LEU A 114 9.42 -11.67 -2.07
CA LEU A 114 8.03 -11.73 -1.60
C LEU A 114 7.08 -11.05 -2.61
N PRO A 115 6.72 -11.67 -3.75
CA PRO A 115 5.85 -11.08 -4.76
C PRO A 115 4.50 -10.61 -4.17
N THR A 116 4.09 -9.37 -4.48
CA THR A 116 2.83 -8.80 -3.96
C THR A 116 1.60 -9.40 -4.67
N LEU A 117 0.71 -10.01 -3.88
CA LEU A 117 -0.61 -10.48 -4.28
C LEU A 117 -1.68 -9.38 -4.19
N ARG A 118 -1.79 -8.74 -3.02
CA ARG A 118 -2.76 -7.68 -2.72
C ARG A 118 -2.03 -6.49 -2.12
N LEU A 119 -2.47 -5.29 -2.48
CA LEU A 119 -1.94 -4.04 -1.99
C LEU A 119 -3.14 -3.17 -1.62
N VAL A 120 -3.17 -2.67 -0.39
CA VAL A 120 -4.20 -1.75 0.10
C VAL A 120 -3.50 -0.57 0.76
N ARG A 121 -3.74 0.64 0.28
CA ARG A 121 -3.28 1.86 0.96
C ARG A 121 -4.31 2.18 2.04
N VAL A 122 -3.85 2.21 3.29
CA VAL A 122 -4.72 2.38 4.46
C VAL A 122 -4.54 3.75 5.12
N ALA A 123 -3.45 4.46 4.82
CA ALA A 123 -3.27 5.83 5.29
C ALA A 123 -2.48 6.71 4.32
N ILE A 124 -2.76 8.00 4.35
CA ILE A 124 -1.99 9.09 3.73
C ILE A 124 -1.86 10.20 4.78
N GLY A 125 -0.66 10.40 5.32
CA GLY A 125 -0.46 11.37 6.40
C GLY A 125 -1.41 11.09 7.58
N PRO A 126 -2.21 12.08 8.04
CA PRO A 126 -3.15 11.90 9.13
C PRO A 126 -4.42 11.13 8.73
N TRP A 127 -4.71 11.01 7.43
CA TRP A 127 -5.96 10.41 6.97
C TRP A 127 -5.85 8.91 6.84
N GLN A 128 -6.78 8.22 7.50
CA GLN A 128 -6.85 6.77 7.55
C GLN A 128 -8.13 6.25 6.90
N LEU A 129 -8.10 4.98 6.50
CA LEU A 129 -9.23 4.30 5.89
C LEU A 129 -10.37 4.05 6.89
N ASP A 130 -10.06 3.85 8.19
CA ASP A 130 -11.02 3.75 9.31
C ASP A 130 -12.32 2.98 9.00
N GLY A 131 -12.19 1.77 8.46
CA GLY A 131 -13.34 0.89 8.21
C GLY A 131 -14.17 1.20 6.96
N LEU A 132 -13.81 2.23 6.18
CA LEU A 132 -14.46 2.52 4.89
C LEU A 132 -14.38 1.31 3.96
N GLN A 133 -15.56 0.84 3.54
CA GLN A 133 -15.69 -0.23 2.56
C GLN A 133 -15.43 0.30 1.14
N PRO A 134 -15.12 -0.58 0.17
CA PRO A 134 -14.92 -0.16 -1.21
C PRO A 134 -16.10 0.63 -1.75
N GLY A 135 -15.81 1.78 -2.35
CA GLY A 135 -16.83 2.66 -2.93
C GLY A 135 -17.52 3.58 -1.93
N GLN A 136 -17.28 3.41 -0.62
CA GLN A 136 -17.68 4.39 0.38
C GLN A 136 -16.71 5.57 0.40
N TRP A 137 -17.23 6.71 0.80
CA TRP A 137 -16.47 7.94 1.01
C TRP A 137 -16.99 8.63 2.27
N ARG A 138 -16.16 9.50 2.83
CA ARG A 138 -16.53 10.41 3.92
C ARG A 138 -15.88 11.76 3.67
N GLU A 139 -16.52 12.82 4.11
CA GLU A 139 -15.87 14.13 4.19
C GLU A 139 -14.87 14.13 5.36
N LEU A 140 -13.83 14.93 5.21
CA LEU A 140 -12.75 15.03 6.17
C LEU A 140 -12.56 16.51 6.49
N ASP A 141 -12.46 16.83 7.77
CA ASP A 141 -12.02 18.15 8.19
C ASP A 141 -10.53 18.32 7.84
N LEU A 142 -10.17 19.53 7.42
CA LEU A 142 -8.78 19.85 7.11
C LEU A 142 -7.99 19.99 8.41
N PRO A 143 -6.81 19.35 8.53
CA PRO A 143 -5.87 19.60 9.60
C PRO A 143 -5.09 20.89 9.37
#